data_AF-A0A975KAS3-F1
#
_entry.id   AF-A0A975KAS3-F1
#
_cell.length_a   1.000
_cell.length_b   1.000
_cell.length_c   1.000
_cell.angle_alpha   90.00
_cell.angle_beta   90.00
_cell.angle_gamma   90.00
#
_symmetry.space_group_name_H-M   'P 1'
#
loop_
_entity.id
_entity.type
_entity.pdbx_description
1 polymer ?
#
loop_
_entity_poly.entity_id
_entity_poly.type
_entity_poly.pdbx_seq_one_letter_code
_entity_poly.pdbx_strand_id
1 'polypeptide(L)'
;MLMQHPGRSREDRRAAVKLERQAIKTGDWGPWIETGLPAGIPGGSGWCADIRRVAKNNLYVILMRPVATEWGRVWHLAIRTASNLEPPWRDKQRIKNALFGHKRVAVEVMPPDSELIDEADMYHMWVMPEGFALPFTIGRRE
;
A
#
# COMPACT_ATOMS: atom_id res chain seq x y z
N MET A 1 18.16 14.44 -24.53
CA MET A 1 16.87 15.14 -24.54
C MET A 1 16.02 14.53 -23.43
N LEU A 2 16.12 15.09 -22.22
CA LEU A 2 15.41 14.60 -21.03
C LEU A 2 13.93 14.95 -21.19
N MET A 3 13.08 13.95 -21.42
CA MET A 3 11.63 14.13 -21.26
C MET A 3 11.38 14.40 -19.78
N GLN A 4 11.10 15.66 -19.46
CA GLN A 4 10.52 16.04 -18.17
C GLN A 4 9.15 15.38 -18.10
N HIS A 5 9.00 14.33 -17.29
CA HIS A 5 7.68 13.88 -16.90
C HIS A 5 7.01 15.02 -16.13
N PRO A 6 5.83 15.53 -16.55
CA PRO A 6 5.19 16.64 -15.85
C PRO A 6 4.80 16.15 -14.47
N GLY A 7 5.44 16.70 -13.43
CA GLY A 7 4.96 16.55 -12.06
C GLY A 7 3.49 16.94 -12.04
N ARG A 8 2.66 16.16 -11.32
CA ARG A 8 1.22 16.42 -11.15
C ARG A 8 0.95 17.92 -10.98
N SER A 9 0.04 18.46 -11.78
CA SER A 9 -0.27 19.87 -11.71
C SER A 9 -0.79 20.23 -10.31
N ARG A 10 -0.62 21.48 -9.87
CA ARG A 10 -1.18 21.96 -8.59
C ARG A 10 -2.68 21.70 -8.50
N GLU A 11 -3.36 21.69 -9.63
CA GLU A 11 -4.78 21.40 -9.77
C GLU A 11 -5.08 19.92 -9.46
N ASP A 12 -4.32 18.98 -10.02
CA ASP A 12 -4.45 17.54 -9.74
C ASP A 12 -4.27 17.24 -8.26
N ARG A 13 -3.30 17.90 -7.61
CA ARG A 13 -3.07 17.73 -6.17
C ARG A 13 -4.28 18.23 -5.37
N ARG A 14 -4.83 19.40 -5.72
CA ARG A 14 -6.03 19.94 -5.05
C ARG A 14 -7.24 19.04 -5.24
N ALA A 15 -7.43 18.50 -6.44
CA ALA A 15 -8.51 17.56 -6.74
C ALA A 15 -8.37 16.27 -5.91
N ALA A 16 -7.16 15.70 -5.83
CA ALA A 16 -6.89 14.51 -5.02
C ALA A 16 -7.17 14.73 -3.52
N VAL A 17 -6.75 15.87 -2.96
CA VAL A 17 -7.04 16.22 -1.55
C VAL A 17 -8.53 16.44 -1.32
N LYS A 18 -9.28 16.97 -2.29
CA LYS A 18 -10.73 17.11 -2.20
C LYS A 18 -11.42 15.75 -2.16
N LEU A 19 -11.00 14.81 -3.01
CA LEU A 19 -11.51 13.44 -3.03
C LEU A 19 -11.21 12.70 -1.73
N GLU A 20 -9.97 12.80 -1.23
CA GLU A 20 -9.55 12.25 0.05
C GLU A 20 -10.47 12.70 1.20
N ARG A 21 -10.72 14.02 1.32
CA ARG A 21 -11.60 14.55 2.37
C ARG A 21 -13.02 14.03 2.29
N GLN A 22 -13.57 13.89 1.08
CA GLN A 22 -14.92 13.34 0.89
C GLN A 22 -14.96 11.85 1.23
N ALA A 23 -13.95 11.08 0.83
CA ALA A 23 -13.86 9.65 1.12
C ALA A 23 -13.71 9.39 2.64
N ILE A 24 -12.93 10.21 3.34
CA ILE A 24 -12.81 10.15 4.81
C ILE A 24 -14.16 10.48 5.46
N LYS A 25 -14.83 11.56 5.03
CA LYS A 25 -16.10 12.01 5.61
C LYS A 25 -17.22 10.98 5.43
N THR A 26 -17.27 10.32 4.28
CA THR A 26 -18.37 9.41 3.91
C THR A 26 -18.08 7.95 4.23
N GLY A 27 -16.80 7.58 4.34
CA GLY A 27 -16.36 6.18 4.39
C GLY A 27 -16.42 5.46 3.04
N ASP A 28 -16.93 6.12 1.98
CA ASP A 28 -16.97 5.60 0.63
C ASP A 28 -15.68 5.98 -0.12
N TRP A 29 -14.90 4.97 -0.46
CA TRP A 29 -13.62 5.16 -1.14
C TRP A 29 -13.78 5.09 -2.66
N GLY A 30 -14.97 4.75 -3.16
CA GLY A 30 -15.16 4.33 -4.53
C GLY A 30 -14.53 2.97 -4.83
N PRO A 31 -14.63 2.51 -6.09
CA PRO A 31 -14.08 1.23 -6.51
C PRO A 31 -12.55 1.26 -6.51
N TRP A 32 -11.94 0.07 -6.32
CA TRP A 32 -10.53 -0.12 -6.59
C TRP A 32 -10.29 -0.18 -8.10
N ILE A 33 -9.30 0.58 -8.55
CA ILE A 33 -8.73 0.51 -9.89
C ILE A 33 -7.35 -0.12 -9.75
N GLU A 34 -7.21 -1.34 -10.26
CA GLU A 34 -5.94 -2.06 -10.26
C GLU A 34 -5.21 -1.92 -11.60
N THR A 35 -3.88 -1.82 -11.54
CA THR A 35 -3.01 -1.74 -12.70
C THR A 35 -1.82 -2.67 -12.51
N GLY A 36 -1.66 -3.61 -13.44
CA GLY A 36 -0.48 -4.47 -13.50
C GLY A 36 0.72 -3.73 -14.08
N LEU A 37 1.89 -3.92 -13.46
CA LEU A 37 3.17 -3.34 -13.87
C LEU A 37 4.21 -4.47 -14.01
N PRO A 38 4.11 -5.34 -15.03
CA PRO A 38 4.98 -6.51 -15.15
C PRO A 38 6.48 -6.14 -15.22
N ALA A 39 6.80 -4.94 -15.74
CA ALA A 39 8.16 -4.44 -15.89
C ALA A 39 8.57 -3.41 -14.82
N GLY A 40 7.80 -3.23 -13.75
CA GLY A 40 8.07 -2.16 -12.78
C GLY A 40 7.40 -0.83 -13.12
N ILE A 41 7.60 0.16 -12.25
CA ILE A 41 7.22 1.55 -12.55
C ILE A 41 8.13 2.07 -13.69
N PRO A 42 7.58 2.63 -14.78
CA PRO A 42 8.40 3.18 -15.88
C PRO A 42 9.39 4.23 -15.37
N GLY A 43 10.67 4.08 -15.74
CA GLY A 43 11.74 4.96 -15.27
C GLY A 43 12.10 4.77 -13.78
N GLY A 44 11.48 3.82 -13.08
CA GLY A 44 11.80 3.48 -11.71
C GLY A 44 13.09 2.67 -11.60
N SER A 45 13.85 2.91 -10.53
CA SER A 45 15.01 2.14 -10.12
C SER A 45 14.83 1.61 -8.69
N GLY A 46 15.68 0.67 -8.28
CA GLY A 46 15.65 0.09 -6.93
C GLY A 46 14.27 -0.44 -6.55
N TRP A 47 13.75 -0.02 -5.40
CA TRP A 47 12.46 -0.45 -4.88
C TRP A 47 11.29 -0.25 -5.87
N CYS A 48 11.28 0.86 -6.63
CA CYS A 48 10.24 1.15 -7.62
C CYS A 48 10.28 0.18 -8.82
N ALA A 49 11.44 -0.38 -9.14
CA ALA A 49 11.61 -1.35 -10.21
C ALA A 49 11.00 -2.73 -9.85
N ASP A 50 10.74 -2.99 -8.57
CA ASP A 50 10.14 -4.24 -8.09
C ASP A 50 8.62 -4.19 -7.98
N ILE A 51 8.01 -3.01 -8.09
CA ILE A 51 6.56 -2.88 -8.05
C ILE A 51 5.93 -3.65 -9.21
N ARG A 52 4.97 -4.51 -8.91
CA ARG A 52 4.26 -5.33 -9.92
C ARG A 52 2.79 -4.98 -10.04
N ARG A 53 2.21 -4.31 -9.04
CA ARG A 53 0.81 -3.90 -9.05
C ARG A 53 0.65 -2.55 -8.36
N VAL A 54 -0.32 -1.78 -8.85
CA VAL A 54 -0.83 -0.58 -8.18
C VAL A 54 -2.32 -0.74 -8.02
N ALA A 55 -2.85 -0.42 -6.85
CA ALA A 55 -4.28 -0.28 -6.62
C ALA A 55 -4.55 1.15 -6.16
N LYS A 56 -5.59 1.79 -6.68
CA LYS A 56 -6.01 3.11 -6.23
C LYS A 56 -7.51 3.25 -6.12
N ASN A 57 -7.96 4.14 -5.26
CA ASN A 57 -9.34 4.62 -5.18
C ASN A 57 -9.34 6.12 -4.84
N ASN A 58 -10.45 6.66 -4.35
CA ASN A 58 -10.57 8.10 -4.03
C ASN A 58 -9.78 8.54 -2.79
N LEU A 59 -9.23 7.60 -2.02
CA LEU A 59 -8.51 7.85 -0.76
C LEU A 59 -7.07 7.34 -0.81
N TYR A 60 -6.89 6.08 -1.22
CA TYR A 60 -5.63 5.37 -1.11
C TYR A 60 -5.00 5.10 -2.47
N VAL A 61 -3.67 5.16 -2.51
CA VAL A 61 -2.82 4.56 -3.55
C VAL A 61 -1.91 3.55 -2.88
N ILE A 62 -1.94 2.32 -3.39
CA ILE A 62 -1.18 1.18 -2.87
C ILE A 62 -0.21 0.72 -3.95
N LEU A 63 1.08 0.79 -3.67
CA LEU A 63 2.13 0.19 -4.50
C LEU A 63 2.45 -1.19 -3.93
N MET A 64 2.54 -2.20 -4.78
CA MET A 64 2.68 -3.59 -4.35
C MET A 64 3.83 -4.28 -5.09
N ARG A 65 4.76 -4.87 -4.34
CA ARG A 65 5.80 -5.76 -4.86
C ARG A 65 5.76 -7.13 -4.19
N PRO A 66 5.99 -8.23 -4.94
CA PRO A 66 6.24 -9.51 -4.31
C PRO A 66 7.65 -9.53 -3.71
N VAL A 67 7.80 -10.16 -2.56
CA VAL A 67 9.08 -10.42 -1.90
C VAL A 67 9.18 -11.92 -1.63
N ALA A 68 10.26 -12.54 -2.10
CA ALA A 68 10.53 -13.94 -1.79
C ALA A 68 11.13 -14.04 -0.38
N THR A 69 10.54 -14.88 0.46
CA THR A 69 11.02 -15.15 1.82
C THR A 69 11.00 -16.66 2.07
N GLU A 70 11.54 -17.10 3.21
CA GLU A 70 11.46 -18.50 3.66
C GLU A 70 10.03 -18.97 3.92
N TRP A 71 9.10 -18.05 4.19
CA TRP A 71 7.69 -18.35 4.33
C TRP A 71 6.96 -18.49 2.99
N GLY A 72 7.64 -18.19 1.88
CA GLY A 72 7.10 -18.14 0.54
C GLY A 72 6.97 -16.70 0.03
N ARG A 73 6.05 -16.49 -0.91
CA ARG A 73 5.88 -15.17 -1.55
C ARG A 73 5.00 -14.26 -0.70
N VAL A 74 5.60 -13.23 -0.13
CA VAL A 74 4.91 -12.17 0.61
C VAL A 74 4.63 -10.99 -0.34
N TRP A 75 3.53 -10.28 -0.11
CA TRP A 75 3.29 -9.00 -0.79
C TRP A 75 3.66 -7.85 0.13
N HIS A 76 4.60 -7.02 -0.29
CA HIS A 76 4.94 -5.77 0.37
C HIS A 76 4.11 -4.62 -0.24
N LEU A 77 3.28 -4.00 0.59
CA LEU A 77 2.45 -2.85 0.26
C LEU A 77 3.10 -1.59 0.82
N ALA A 78 3.16 -0.55 0.00
CA ALA A 78 3.35 0.83 0.46
C ALA A 78 2.06 1.62 0.21
N ILE A 79 1.48 2.12 1.28
CA ILE A 79 0.17 2.78 1.32
C ILE A 79 0.41 4.28 1.46
N ARG A 80 -0.24 5.08 0.62
CA ARG A 80 -0.24 6.53 0.74
C ARG A 80 -1.60 7.14 0.44
N THR A 81 -1.81 8.33 0.95
CA THR A 81 -2.95 9.20 0.61
C THR A 81 -2.45 10.42 -0.18
N ALA A 82 -3.34 11.35 -0.53
CA ALA A 82 -2.95 12.57 -1.24
C ALA A 82 -2.21 13.54 -0.31
N SER A 83 -2.57 13.55 0.97
CA SER A 83 -1.99 14.39 2.01
C SER A 83 -1.06 13.65 2.98
N ASN A 84 -0.65 12.42 2.65
CA ASN A 84 0.26 11.58 3.45
C ASN A 84 -0.25 11.27 4.87
N LEU A 85 -1.57 11.19 5.05
CA LEU A 85 -2.19 10.74 6.29
C LEU A 85 -1.92 9.26 6.57
N GLU A 86 -1.69 8.94 7.84
CA GLU A 86 -1.63 7.57 8.33
C GLU A 86 -2.99 6.86 8.16
N PRO A 87 -3.03 5.70 7.48
CA PRO A 87 -4.24 4.88 7.46
C PRO A 87 -4.49 4.29 8.85
N PRO A 88 -5.70 4.43 9.44
CA PRO A 88 -6.01 3.75 10.69
C PRO A 88 -6.05 2.23 10.47
N TRP A 89 -5.88 1.45 11.54
CA TRP A 89 -5.86 -0.02 11.49
C TRP A 89 -7.05 -0.63 10.74
N ARG A 90 -8.26 -0.10 10.96
CA ARG A 90 -9.49 -0.56 10.28
C ARG A 90 -9.38 -0.44 8.76
N ASP A 91 -8.72 0.61 8.28
CA ASP A 91 -8.57 0.86 6.86
C ASP A 91 -7.52 -0.09 6.26
N LYS A 92 -6.40 -0.31 6.96
CA LYS A 92 -5.41 -1.33 6.60
C LYS A 92 -6.05 -2.73 6.48
N GLN A 93 -6.91 -3.09 7.43
CA GLN A 93 -7.69 -4.33 7.40
C GLN A 93 -8.63 -4.40 6.19
N ARG A 94 -9.36 -3.32 5.86
CA ARG A 94 -10.24 -3.25 4.69
C ARG A 94 -9.47 -3.30 3.38
N ILE A 95 -8.31 -2.63 3.28
CA ILE A 95 -7.40 -2.69 2.13
C ILE A 95 -6.94 -4.13 1.90
N LYS A 96 -6.39 -4.79 2.93
CA LYS A 96 -5.96 -6.19 2.85
C LYS A 96 -7.10 -7.10 2.39
N ASN A 97 -8.28 -6.96 3.00
CA ASN A 97 -9.44 -7.80 2.67
C ASN A 97 -9.87 -7.61 1.21
N ALA A 98 -9.92 -6.36 0.72
CA ALA A 98 -10.33 -6.07 -0.64
C ALA A 98 -9.34 -6.57 -1.70
N LEU A 99 -8.02 -6.45 -1.44
CA LEU A 99 -6.99 -6.76 -2.44
C LEU A 99 -6.48 -8.20 -2.38
N PHE A 100 -6.54 -8.85 -1.21
CA PHE A 100 -5.94 -10.18 -0.99
C PHE A 100 -6.90 -11.19 -0.36
N GLY A 101 -8.05 -10.75 0.12
CA GLY A 101 -9.05 -11.61 0.75
C GLY A 101 -9.02 -11.60 2.28
N HIS A 102 -10.16 -11.99 2.86
CA HIS A 102 -10.42 -11.90 4.30
C HIS A 102 -9.52 -12.82 5.14
N LYS A 103 -9.18 -14.00 4.62
CA LYS A 103 -8.40 -15.02 5.34
C LYS A 103 -6.90 -14.75 5.41
N ARG A 104 -6.39 -13.77 4.66
CA ARG A 104 -4.95 -13.48 4.64
C ARG A 104 -4.52 -12.81 5.94
N VAL A 105 -3.34 -13.19 6.44
CA VAL A 105 -2.64 -12.48 7.51
C VAL A 105 -1.84 -11.32 6.90
N ALA A 106 -1.80 -10.19 7.58
CA ALA A 106 -0.88 -9.11 7.26
C ALA A 106 -0.20 -8.59 8.53
N VAL A 107 1.01 -8.08 8.37
CA VAL A 107 1.82 -7.53 9.45
C VAL A 107 2.36 -6.15 9.10
N GLU A 108 2.50 -5.31 10.10
CA GLU A 108 3.32 -4.10 10.05
C GLU A 108 4.52 -4.33 10.96
N VAL A 109 5.71 -3.97 10.49
CA VAL A 109 6.96 -4.17 11.21
C VAL A 109 7.36 -2.85 11.84
N MET A 110 7.64 -2.87 13.15
CA MET A 110 8.37 -1.80 13.82
C MET A 110 9.85 -2.22 13.80
N PRO A 111 10.66 -1.68 12.87
CA PRO A 111 12.01 -2.18 12.65
C PRO A 111 12.96 -1.72 13.76
N PRO A 112 14.15 -2.34 13.90
CA PRO A 112 15.24 -1.78 14.69
C PRO A 112 15.61 -0.37 14.20
N ASP A 113 16.11 0.50 15.10
CA ASP A 113 16.47 1.89 14.76
C ASP A 113 17.45 2.01 13.59
N SER A 114 18.33 1.02 13.41
CA SER A 114 19.29 0.96 12.30
C SER A 114 18.64 0.80 10.92
N GLU A 115 17.40 0.34 10.88
CA GLU A 115 16.60 0.12 9.66
C GLU A 115 15.50 1.18 9.50
N LEU A 116 15.46 2.18 10.38
CA LEU A 116 14.49 3.27 10.29
C LEU A 116 14.78 4.12 9.04
N ILE A 117 13.77 4.25 8.18
CA ILE A 117 13.82 5.11 6.99
C ILE A 117 12.75 6.19 7.19
N ASP A 118 13.17 7.41 7.47
CA ASP A 118 12.27 8.56 7.73
C ASP A 118 12.02 9.42 6.48
N GLU A 119 12.44 8.94 5.31
CA GLU A 119 12.44 9.71 4.05
C GLU A 119 11.23 9.43 3.16
N ALA A 120 10.38 8.46 3.51
CA ALA A 120 9.25 8.06 2.69
C ALA A 120 7.93 8.24 3.46
N ASP A 121 7.11 9.19 3.02
CA ASP A 121 5.73 9.40 3.46
C ASP A 121 4.78 8.25 3.02
N MET A 122 5.12 7.01 3.37
CA MET A 122 4.37 5.80 3.03
C MET A 122 4.30 4.85 4.21
N TYR A 123 3.18 4.13 4.31
CA TYR A 123 2.93 3.17 5.37
C TYR A 123 3.04 1.75 4.83
N HIS A 124 3.84 0.92 5.51
CA HIS A 124 4.27 -0.37 5.00
C HIS A 124 3.52 -1.53 5.65
N MET A 125 2.98 -2.42 4.82
CA MET A 125 2.28 -3.63 5.28
C MET A 125 2.71 -4.84 4.45
N TRP A 126 2.95 -5.97 5.10
CA TRP A 126 3.30 -7.22 4.44
C TRP A 126 2.11 -8.18 4.52
N VAL A 127 1.56 -8.58 3.38
CA VAL A 127 0.51 -9.59 3.31
C VAL A 127 1.15 -10.95 3.10
N MET A 128 0.99 -11.81 4.11
CA MET A 128 1.59 -13.13 4.19
C MET A 128 1.00 -14.07 3.15
N PRO A 129 1.68 -15.18 2.79
CA PRO A 129 1.17 -16.20 1.89
C PRO A 129 -0.21 -16.74 2.29
N GLU A 130 -0.93 -17.32 1.34
CA GLU A 130 -2.21 -17.96 1.64
C GLU A 130 -2.00 -19.16 2.58
N GLY A 131 -2.89 -19.34 3.55
CA GLY A 131 -2.77 -20.38 4.57
C GLY A 131 -1.72 -20.10 5.65
N PHE A 132 -0.97 -19.00 5.57
CA PHE A 132 0.01 -18.64 6.59
C PHE A 132 -0.67 -18.27 7.92
N ALA A 133 -0.12 -18.77 9.03
CA ALA A 133 -0.56 -18.47 10.38
C ALA A 133 0.61 -18.01 11.23
N LEU A 134 0.39 -16.96 12.02
CA LEU A 134 1.35 -16.53 13.03
C LEU A 134 1.26 -17.44 14.27
N PRO A 135 2.37 -17.62 15.01
CA PRO A 135 2.37 -18.38 16.24
C PRO A 135 1.63 -17.67 17.40
N PHE A 136 1.00 -16.51 17.15
CA PHE A 136 0.15 -15.74 18.05
C PHE A 136 -1.08 -15.18 17.32
N THR A 137 -2.10 -14.74 18.08
CA THR A 137 -3.32 -14.13 17.54
C THR A 137 -3.86 -13.06 18.50
N ILE A 138 -4.65 -12.11 17.98
CA ILE A 138 -5.33 -11.07 18.78
C ILE A 138 -6.51 -11.65 19.55
N GLY A 139 -7.16 -12.69 19.00
CA GLY A 139 -8.27 -13.38 19.64
C GLY A 139 -7.82 -14.30 20.77
N ARG A 140 -8.79 -14.75 21.58
CA ARG A 140 -8.53 -15.83 22.54
C ARG A 140 -8.25 -17.13 21.77
N ARG A 141 -7.20 -17.85 22.14
CA ARG A 141 -7.05 -19.26 21.76
C ARG A 141 -7.92 -20.07 22.73
N GLU A 142 -8.86 -20.84 22.19
CA GLU A 142 -9.51 -21.92 22.94
C GLU A 142 -8.52 -23.09 23.13
#